data_AF-A0A6S6Z184-F1
#
_entry.id   AF-A0A6S6Z184-F1
#
_cell.length_a   1.000
_cell.length_b   1.000
_cell.length_c   1.000
_cell.angle_alpha   90.00
_cell.angle_beta   90.00
_cell.angle_gamma   90.00
#
_symmetry.space_group_name_H-M   'P 1'
#
loop_
_entity.id
_entity.type
_entity.pdbx_description
1 polymer ?
#
loop_
_entity_poly.entity_id
_entity_poly.type
_entity_poly.pdbx_seq_one_letter_code
_entity_poly.pdbx_strand_id
1 'polypeptide(L)'
;MSSIFPGDLWAVGETRINGLSVIVRFRTGLPPVTVRQANENLIIISWPYTGIESGMPNDEDKASTNRVEEAIEQAFENSDVGVQVVCLTGNHLKEWRFYTHDVDAFMDAFNACLAGHPVYPLQLRVFKDPEWNGLAQLQPEGSDQVH
;
A
#
# COMPACT_ATOMS: atom_id res chain seq x y z
N MET A 1 8.96 15.78 -7.55
CA MET A 1 9.18 16.29 -6.18
C MET A 1 10.16 15.35 -5.48
N SER A 2 10.98 15.84 -4.55
CA SER A 2 11.89 14.97 -3.78
C SER A 2 11.06 14.01 -2.93
N SER A 3 11.27 12.70 -3.10
CA SER A 3 10.57 11.70 -2.29
C SER A 3 10.79 11.96 -0.80
N ILE A 4 9.75 11.75 0.01
CA ILE A 4 9.86 11.80 1.48
C ILE A 4 10.69 10.63 2.05
N PHE A 5 11.01 9.64 1.23
CA PHE A 5 11.88 8.52 1.60
C PHE A 5 13.33 8.80 1.18
N PRO A 6 14.31 8.53 2.06
CA PRO A 6 15.71 8.44 1.65
C PRO A 6 15.88 7.39 0.54
N GLY A 7 16.30 7.82 -0.65
CA GLY A 7 16.58 6.95 -1.80
C GLY A 7 15.37 6.36 -2.53
N ASP A 8 14.16 6.52 -2.00
CA ASP A 8 12.89 6.02 -2.58
C ASP A 8 12.93 4.55 -3.04
N LEU A 9 13.57 3.68 -2.26
CA LEU A 9 13.77 2.27 -2.62
C LEU A 9 12.61 1.38 -2.16
N TRP A 10 12.33 0.35 -2.97
CA TRP A 10 11.39 -0.72 -2.66
C TRP A 10 12.14 -2.04 -2.47
N ALA A 11 11.71 -2.85 -1.51
CA ALA A 11 12.09 -4.25 -1.39
C ALA A 11 10.89 -5.16 -1.69
N VAL A 12 11.20 -6.39 -2.12
CA VAL A 12 10.23 -7.47 -2.28
C VAL A 12 10.64 -8.60 -1.34
N GLY A 13 9.69 -9.09 -0.55
CA GLY A 13 9.83 -10.27 0.29
C GLY A 13 8.69 -11.25 0.05
N GLU A 14 8.86 -12.46 0.57
CA GLU A 14 7.81 -13.48 0.62
C GLU A 14 7.60 -13.87 2.09
N THR A 15 6.34 -13.94 2.50
CA THR A 15 5.94 -14.48 3.80
C THR A 15 4.83 -15.51 3.61
N ARG A 16 4.44 -16.18 4.70
CA ARG A 16 3.29 -17.09 4.71
C ARG A 16 2.26 -16.66 5.73
N ILE A 17 1.01 -16.54 5.28
CA ILE A 17 -0.15 -16.25 6.12
C ILE A 17 -1.11 -17.42 5.95
N ASN A 18 -1.53 -18.05 7.05
CA ASN A 18 -2.39 -19.24 7.04
C ASN A 18 -1.82 -20.39 6.17
N GLY A 19 -0.49 -20.49 6.07
CA GLY A 19 0.19 -21.49 5.23
C GLY A 19 0.26 -21.16 3.74
N LEU A 20 -0.37 -20.07 3.28
CA LEU A 20 -0.35 -19.61 1.89
C LEU A 20 0.72 -18.53 1.68
N SER A 21 1.36 -18.55 0.51
CA SER A 21 2.37 -17.54 0.15
C SER A 21 1.74 -16.16 -0.02
N VAL A 22 2.45 -15.15 0.47
CA VAL A 22 2.13 -13.74 0.31
C VAL A 22 3.38 -12.99 -0.11
N ILE A 23 3.32 -12.40 -1.29
CA ILE A 23 4.35 -11.50 -1.78
C ILE A 23 4.11 -10.12 -1.16
N VAL A 24 5.15 -9.56 -0.55
CA VAL A 24 5.12 -8.26 0.12
C VAL A 24 6.10 -7.34 -0.59
N ARG A 25 5.62 -6.22 -1.13
CA ARG A 25 6.44 -5.14 -1.68
C ARG A 25 6.30 -3.94 -0.75
N PHE A 26 7.41 -3.42 -0.23
CA PHE A 26 7.37 -2.32 0.76
C PHE A 26 8.53 -1.34 0.57
N ARG A 27 8.33 -0.09 1.00
CA ARG A 27 9.38 0.93 1.06
C ARG A 27 10.43 0.57 2.11
N THR A 28 11.71 0.66 1.80
CA THR A 28 12.78 0.23 2.72
C THR A 28 13.15 1.28 3.76
N GLY A 29 12.87 2.56 3.50
CA GLY A 29 13.15 3.65 4.42
C GLY A 29 11.91 4.09 5.20
N LEU A 30 12.13 4.66 6.38
CA LEU A 30 11.13 5.45 7.09
C LEU A 30 11.48 6.94 6.95
N PRO A 31 10.48 7.81 6.70
CA PRO A 31 10.69 9.26 6.75
C PRO A 31 11.07 9.73 8.17
N PRO A 32 11.64 10.94 8.30
CA PRO A 32 11.86 11.56 9.60
C PRO A 32 10.58 11.61 10.44
N VAL A 33 10.74 11.56 11.77
CA VAL A 33 9.61 11.58 12.73
C VAL A 33 8.63 12.73 12.44
N THR A 34 9.13 13.92 12.13
CA THR A 34 8.29 15.09 11.82
C THR A 34 7.41 14.89 10.58
N VAL A 35 7.91 14.20 9.56
CA VAL A 35 7.15 13.87 8.35
C VAL A 35 6.11 12.79 8.65
N ARG A 36 6.49 11.79 9.46
CA ARG A 36 5.57 10.72 9.88
C ARG A 36 4.39 11.26 10.69
N GLN A 37 4.66 12.13 11.66
CA GLN A 37 3.63 12.79 12.46
C GLN A 37 2.73 13.71 11.64
N ALA A 38 3.27 14.39 10.64
CA ALA A 38 2.45 15.19 9.72
C ALA A 38 1.53 14.30 8.85
N ASN A 39 1.91 13.05 8.57
CA ASN A 39 1.18 12.09 7.76
C ASN A 39 0.73 10.90 8.61
N GLU A 40 0.08 11.16 9.73
CA GLU A 40 -0.24 10.15 10.75
C GLU A 40 -1.44 9.26 10.42
N ASN A 41 -2.10 9.44 9.28
CA ASN A 41 -3.25 8.61 8.90
C ASN A 41 -2.78 7.46 8.01
N LEU A 42 -2.94 6.23 8.50
CA LEU A 42 -2.78 5.01 7.72
C LEU A 42 -4.08 4.65 7.03
N ILE A 43 -4.05 4.49 5.73
CA ILE A 43 -5.15 3.98 4.92
C ILE A 43 -4.77 2.59 4.40
N ILE A 44 -5.59 1.60 4.73
CA ILE A 44 -5.46 0.24 4.23
C ILE A 44 -6.60 -0.02 3.25
N ILE A 45 -6.23 -0.30 2.00
CA ILE A 45 -7.14 -0.67 0.92
C ILE A 45 -6.96 -2.16 0.68
N SER A 46 -8.02 -2.94 0.80
CA SER A 46 -7.98 -4.38 0.61
C SER A 46 -9.01 -4.87 -0.41
N TRP A 47 -8.62 -5.83 -1.23
CA TRP A 47 -9.44 -6.48 -2.23
C TRP A 47 -9.34 -8.00 -2.05
N PRO A 48 -10.41 -8.67 -1.57
CA PRO A 48 -10.49 -10.13 -1.58
C PRO A 48 -10.79 -10.65 -3.00
N TYR A 49 -9.98 -11.59 -3.49
CA TYR A 49 -10.09 -12.14 -4.84
C TYR A 49 -10.29 -13.66 -4.80
N THR A 50 -10.73 -14.25 -5.92
CA THR A 50 -11.01 -15.70 -6.00
C THR A 50 -9.72 -16.51 -6.00
N GLY A 51 -8.73 -16.12 -6.80
CA GLY A 51 -7.38 -16.68 -6.77
C GLY A 51 -7.29 -18.12 -7.27
N ILE A 52 -6.19 -18.76 -6.90
CA ILE A 52 -5.89 -20.18 -7.08
C ILE A 52 -5.54 -20.80 -5.72
N GLU A 53 -5.41 -22.13 -5.64
CA GLU A 53 -5.17 -22.88 -4.40
C GLU A 53 -3.98 -22.35 -3.56
N SER A 54 -2.93 -21.84 -4.21
CA SER A 54 -1.76 -21.26 -3.53
C SER A 54 -2.04 -19.93 -2.82
N GLY A 55 -3.24 -19.36 -2.99
CA GLY A 55 -3.63 -18.05 -2.49
C GLY A 55 -3.23 -16.89 -3.40
N MET A 56 -2.52 -17.15 -4.50
CA MET A 56 -2.17 -16.15 -5.51
C MET A 56 -3.37 -15.83 -6.41
N PRO A 57 -3.41 -14.66 -7.07
CA PRO A 57 -4.47 -14.34 -8.02
C PRO A 57 -4.42 -15.31 -9.23
N ASN A 58 -5.59 -15.66 -9.75
CA ASN A 58 -5.71 -16.25 -11.09
C ASN A 58 -5.53 -15.14 -12.16
N ASP A 59 -5.55 -15.51 -13.44
CA ASP A 59 -5.29 -14.55 -14.54
C ASP A 59 -6.31 -13.41 -14.60
N GLU A 60 -7.60 -13.69 -14.32
CA GLU A 60 -8.66 -12.69 -14.31
C GLU A 60 -8.51 -11.69 -13.15
N ASP A 61 -8.26 -12.21 -11.95
CA ASP A 61 -8.01 -11.41 -10.75
C ASP A 61 -6.73 -10.58 -10.89
N LYS A 62 -5.68 -11.17 -11.48
CA LYS A 62 -4.43 -10.47 -11.77
C LYS A 62 -4.66 -9.32 -12.75
N ALA A 63 -5.40 -9.56 -13.84
CA ALA A 63 -5.72 -8.51 -14.81
C ALA A 63 -6.59 -7.39 -14.21
N SER A 64 -7.47 -7.71 -13.26
CA SER A 64 -8.34 -6.73 -12.60
C SER A 64 -7.61 -5.92 -11.54
N THR A 65 -6.79 -6.58 -10.71
CA THR A 65 -5.98 -5.92 -9.68
C THR A 65 -4.88 -5.05 -10.30
N ASN A 66 -4.26 -5.47 -11.41
CA ASN A 66 -3.30 -4.65 -12.14
C ASN A 66 -3.92 -3.35 -12.68
N ARG A 67 -5.14 -3.41 -13.24
CA ARG A 67 -5.85 -2.21 -13.72
C ARG A 67 -6.11 -1.18 -12.62
N VAL A 68 -6.40 -1.65 -11.40
CA VAL A 68 -6.57 -0.77 -10.23
C VAL A 68 -5.23 -0.27 -9.72
N GLU A 69 -4.20 -1.11 -9.68
CA GLU A 69 -2.85 -0.69 -9.30
C GLU A 69 -2.31 0.40 -10.24
N GLU A 70 -2.48 0.25 -11.55
CA GLU A 70 -2.10 1.26 -12.55
C GLU A 70 -2.86 2.59 -12.36
N ALA A 71 -4.17 2.55 -12.09
CA ALA A 71 -4.96 3.76 -11.85
C ALA A 71 -4.55 4.48 -10.56
N ILE A 72 -4.24 3.73 -9.51
CA ILE A 72 -3.72 4.25 -8.24
C ILE A 72 -2.33 4.86 -8.48
N GLU A 73 -1.41 4.15 -9.13
CA GLU A 73 -0.06 4.65 -9.41
C GLU A 73 -0.11 5.98 -10.18
N GLN A 74 -0.91 6.07 -11.24
CA GLN A 74 -1.06 7.30 -12.03
C GLN A 74 -1.62 8.47 -11.22
N ALA A 75 -2.60 8.22 -10.35
CA ALA A 75 -3.22 9.27 -9.55
C ALA A 75 -2.33 9.80 -8.43
N PHE A 76 -1.47 8.95 -7.86
CA PHE A 76 -0.65 9.28 -6.70
C PHE A 76 0.83 9.58 -7.02
N GLU A 77 1.33 9.26 -8.23
CA GLU A 77 2.75 9.47 -8.60
C GLU A 77 3.25 10.90 -8.38
N ASN A 78 2.41 11.91 -8.64
CA ASN A 78 2.74 13.33 -8.48
C ASN A 78 1.87 14.04 -7.45
N SER A 79 1.12 13.28 -6.64
CA SER A 79 0.21 13.83 -5.65
C SER A 79 0.89 13.96 -4.29
N ASP A 80 0.58 15.03 -3.57
CA ASP A 80 1.00 15.24 -2.17
C ASP A 80 -0.03 14.70 -1.17
N VAL A 81 -1.18 14.19 -1.64
CA VAL A 81 -2.30 13.76 -0.80
C VAL A 81 -2.15 12.35 -0.25
N GLY A 82 -1.18 11.56 -0.70
CA GLY A 82 -1.01 10.19 -0.24
C GLY A 82 0.25 9.54 -0.73
N VAL A 83 0.89 8.74 0.13
CA VAL A 83 2.13 8.06 -0.18
C VAL A 83 1.97 6.56 0.01
N GLN A 84 2.12 5.80 -1.08
CA GLN A 84 2.10 4.34 -1.02
C GLN A 84 3.37 3.81 -0.37
N VAL A 85 3.18 2.93 0.62
CA VAL A 85 4.28 2.35 1.38
C VAL A 85 4.37 0.83 1.27
N VAL A 86 3.25 0.16 1.04
CA VAL A 86 3.17 -1.31 1.02
C VAL A 86 2.18 -1.77 -0.05
N CYS A 87 2.48 -2.90 -0.69
CA CYS A 87 1.53 -3.72 -1.41
C CYS A 87 1.74 -5.20 -1.03
N LEU A 88 0.66 -5.90 -0.67
CA LEU A 88 0.67 -7.34 -0.41
C LEU A 88 -0.20 -8.06 -1.43
N THR A 89 0.26 -9.20 -1.93
CA THR A 89 -0.50 -10.06 -2.85
C THR A 89 -0.32 -11.52 -2.45
N GLY A 90 -1.41 -12.17 -2.07
CA GLY A 90 -1.42 -13.59 -1.68
C GLY A 90 -2.51 -13.86 -0.66
N ASN A 91 -2.65 -15.11 -0.23
CA ASN A 91 -3.71 -15.51 0.72
C ASN A 91 -5.11 -14.99 0.32
N HIS A 92 -5.44 -15.02 -0.97
CA HIS A 92 -6.72 -14.56 -1.54
C HIS A 92 -7.02 -13.07 -1.32
N LEU A 93 -5.99 -12.26 -1.06
CA LEU A 93 -6.10 -10.85 -0.72
C LEU A 93 -5.02 -10.02 -1.42
N LYS A 94 -5.45 -8.92 -2.04
CA LYS A 94 -4.58 -7.82 -2.46
C LYS A 94 -4.76 -6.69 -1.45
N GLU A 95 -3.67 -6.13 -0.95
CA GLU A 95 -3.69 -5.02 0.00
C GLU A 95 -2.71 -3.93 -0.44
N TRP A 96 -3.12 -2.67 -0.30
CA TRP A 96 -2.26 -1.51 -0.43
C TRP A 96 -2.34 -0.68 0.84
N ARG A 97 -1.19 -0.13 1.26
CA ARG A 97 -1.12 0.79 2.40
C ARG A 97 -0.59 2.13 1.96
N PHE A 98 -1.27 3.17 2.43
CA PHE A 98 -0.93 4.56 2.20
C PHE A 98 -0.83 5.31 3.52
N TYR A 99 0.03 6.31 3.56
CA TYR A 99 -0.03 7.35 4.58
C TYR A 99 -0.46 8.67 3.97
N THR A 100 -1.26 9.43 4.72
CA THR A 100 -1.70 10.77 4.33
C THR A 100 -1.84 11.71 5.53
N HIS A 101 -1.69 13.00 5.27
CA HIS A 101 -2.02 14.07 6.21
C HIS A 101 -3.51 14.44 6.17
N ASP A 102 -4.21 14.17 5.07
CA ASP A 102 -5.60 14.54 4.83
C ASP A 102 -6.39 13.35 4.26
N VAL A 103 -7.23 12.76 5.11
CA VAL A 103 -8.03 11.58 4.75
C VAL A 103 -9.09 11.93 3.72
N ASP A 104 -9.72 13.09 3.81
CA ASP A 104 -10.81 13.46 2.91
C ASP A 104 -10.26 13.73 1.50
N ALA A 105 -9.16 14.48 1.40
CA ALA A 105 -8.48 14.70 0.12
C ALA A 105 -7.96 13.40 -0.51
N PHE A 106 -7.44 12.47 0.31
CA PHE A 106 -7.06 11.14 -0.17
C PHE A 106 -8.27 10.39 -0.76
N MET A 107 -9.39 10.37 -0.04
CA MET A 107 -10.60 9.66 -0.47
C MET A 107 -11.17 10.24 -1.75
N ASP A 108 -11.17 11.56 -1.91
CA ASP A 108 -11.58 12.23 -3.15
C ASP A 108 -10.68 11.85 -4.33
N ALA A 109 -9.36 11.87 -4.15
CA ALA A 109 -8.40 11.46 -5.17
C ALA A 109 -8.54 9.98 -5.54
N PHE A 110 -8.72 9.10 -4.55
CA PHE A 110 -8.92 7.67 -4.76
C PHE A 110 -10.22 7.37 -5.51
N ASN A 111 -11.32 8.02 -5.14
CA ASN A 111 -12.60 7.87 -5.87
C ASN A 111 -12.51 8.41 -7.29
N ALA A 112 -11.81 9.53 -7.50
CA ALA A 112 -11.61 10.10 -8.81
C ALA A 112 -10.78 9.21 -9.74
N CYS A 113 -9.74 8.52 -9.21
CA CYS A 113 -8.90 7.65 -10.04
C CYS A 113 -9.61 6.39 -10.51
N LEU A 114 -10.63 5.93 -9.76
CA LEU A 114 -11.48 4.80 -10.15
C LEU A 114 -12.76 5.23 -10.88
N ALA A 115 -12.92 6.51 -11.20
CA ALA A 115 -14.09 6.98 -11.94
C ALA A 115 -14.15 6.33 -13.34
N GLY A 116 -15.27 5.69 -13.65
CA GLY A 116 -15.46 4.98 -14.91
C GLY A 116 -14.95 3.53 -14.92
N HIS A 117 -14.33 3.06 -13.83
CA HIS A 117 -14.05 1.64 -13.65
C HIS A 117 -15.33 0.86 -13.30
N PRO A 118 -15.34 -0.48 -13.51
CA PRO A 118 -16.36 -1.34 -12.93
C PRO A 118 -16.27 -1.31 -11.39
N VAL A 119 -17.35 -1.73 -10.73
CA VAL A 119 -17.37 -1.85 -9.27
C VAL A 119 -16.47 -2.99 -8.83
N TYR A 120 -15.51 -2.69 -7.95
CA TYR A 120 -14.60 -3.66 -7.36
C TYR A 120 -14.96 -3.94 -5.90
N PRO A 121 -14.64 -5.13 -5.35
CA PRO A 121 -14.90 -5.48 -3.95
C PRO A 121 -13.89 -4.84 -2.98
N LEU A 122 -13.58 -3.56 -3.18
CA LEU A 122 -12.61 -2.82 -2.37
C LEU A 122 -13.17 -2.51 -0.99
N GLN A 123 -12.34 -2.66 0.03
CA GLN A 123 -12.63 -2.28 1.41
C GLN A 123 -11.54 -1.31 1.87
N LEU A 124 -11.95 -0.18 2.44
CA LEU A 124 -11.04 0.83 2.96
C LEU A 124 -11.18 0.93 4.47
N ARG A 125 -10.03 1.00 5.15
CA ARG A 125 -9.95 1.22 6.61
C ARG A 125 -8.94 2.31 6.88
N VAL A 126 -9.27 3.19 7.83
CA VAL A 126 -8.44 4.32 8.22
C VAL A 126 -8.05 4.17 9.69
N PHE A 127 -6.79 4.40 10.00
CA PHE A 127 -6.23 4.32 11.34
C PHE A 127 -5.33 5.54 11.61
N LYS A 128 -5.23 5.94 12.88
CA LYS A 128 -4.15 6.82 13.32
C LYS A 128 -2.93 5.98 13.66
N ASP A 129 -1.82 6.27 13.01
CA ASP A 129 -0.54 5.59 13.17
C ASP A 129 0.62 6.59 12.95
N PRO A 130 0.82 7.54 13.89
CA PRO A 130 1.86 8.57 13.78
C PRO A 130 3.29 7.99 13.78
N GLU A 131 3.45 6.76 14.25
CA GLU A 131 4.72 6.04 14.25
C GLU A 131 4.97 5.26 12.96
N TRP A 132 3.99 5.19 12.07
CA TRP A 132 4.06 4.44 10.81
C TRP A 132 4.33 2.94 10.99
N ASN A 133 3.77 2.33 12.04
CA ASN A 133 3.89 0.91 12.32
C ASN A 133 3.39 0.04 11.17
N GLY A 134 2.40 0.50 10.40
CA GLY A 134 1.90 -0.17 9.21
C GLY A 134 2.96 -0.41 8.11
N LEU A 135 4.08 0.33 8.14
CA LEU A 135 5.26 0.04 7.32
C LEU A 135 6.38 -0.58 8.16
N ALA A 136 6.70 0.00 9.31
CA ALA A 136 7.86 -0.38 10.11
C ALA A 136 7.87 -1.87 10.50
N GLN A 137 6.71 -2.47 10.77
CA GLN A 137 6.60 -3.89 11.14
C GLN A 137 6.91 -4.86 10.00
N LEU A 138 6.98 -4.40 8.75
CA LEU A 138 7.34 -5.22 7.59
C LEU A 138 8.82 -5.13 7.25
N GLN A 139 9.53 -4.17 7.84
CA GLN A 139 10.96 -4.01 7.65
C GLN A 139 11.71 -4.93 8.63
N PRO A 140 12.89 -5.45 8.27
CA PRO A 140 13.73 -6.22 9.18
C PRO A 140 14.02 -5.45 10.47
N GLU A 141 14.03 -6.14 11.62
CA GLU A 141 14.51 -5.55 12.88
C GLU A 141 15.93 -5.01 12.70
N GLY A 142 16.15 -3.73 13.03
CA GLY A 142 17.44 -3.04 12.84
C GLY A 142 17.58 -2.23 11.55
N SER A 143 16.48 -1.96 10.82
CA SER A 143 16.48 -1.03 9.67
C SER A 143 16.57 0.45 10.09
N ASP A 144 16.29 0.74 11.36
CA ASP A 144 16.76 1.97 11.99
C ASP A 144 18.28 1.84 12.13
N GLN A 145 19.03 2.72 11.47
CA GLN A 145 20.49 2.91 11.51
C GLN A 145 21.23 2.52 10.23
N VAL A 146 21.04 3.33 9.19
CA VAL A 146 22.21 3.80 8.42
C VAL A 146 22.06 5.32 8.28
N HIS A 147 22.74 6.04 9.18
CA HIS A 147 23.04 7.47 9.01
C HIS A 147 24.16 7.65 7.97
#